data_AF-A0AA36CQM6-F1
#
_entry.id   AF-A0AA36CQM6-F1
#
_cell.length_a   1.000
_cell.length_b   1.000
_cell.length_c   1.000
_cell.angle_alpha   90.00
_cell.angle_beta   90.00
_cell.angle_gamma   90.00
#
_symmetry.space_group_name_H-M   'P 1'
#
loop_
_entity.id
_entity.type
_entity.pdbx_description
1 polymer ?
#
loop_
_entity_poly.entity_id
_entity_poly.type
_entity_poly.pdbx_seq_one_letter_code
_entity_poly.pdbx_strand_id
1 'polypeptide(L)'
;MRALIVFLSSIFAYSLADSGFCLDYIKCMEILESKQRHCTALEENLRLRQSTTCARRRWEIKLELNGLHMRRAEVARDCVQRNIDEAEAGEKDLDEETTARCESLSRKFFFAPGVNGPATAVKERKKRSASKKKAVNNSRKSRATDCRIETKQWHKQCAALAKCCPQTTECKSETLTIMDQINELRQKLQNVSSDC
;
A
#
# COMPACT_ATOMS: atom_id res chain seq x y z
N MET A 1 20.33 56.40 21.16
CA MET A 1 20.06 54.97 21.46
C MET A 1 19.73 54.29 20.15
N ARG A 2 20.58 53.34 19.75
CA ARG A 2 20.51 52.61 18.48
C ARG A 2 19.63 51.38 18.69
N ALA A 3 18.59 51.21 17.88
CA ALA A 3 17.91 49.94 17.70
C ALA A 3 17.89 49.64 16.21
N LEU A 4 19.01 49.12 15.71
CA LEU A 4 19.07 48.42 14.43
C LEU A 4 18.43 47.05 14.65
N ILE A 5 17.15 46.93 14.30
CA ILE A 5 16.48 45.64 14.19
C ILE A 5 17.03 45.01 12.91
N VAL A 6 18.03 44.15 13.08
CA VAL A 6 18.52 43.26 12.04
C VAL A 6 17.40 42.26 11.77
N PHE A 7 16.69 42.47 10.66
CA PHE A 7 15.83 41.45 10.07
C PHE A 7 16.71 40.27 9.66
N LEU A 8 16.82 39.28 10.54
CA LEU A 8 17.17 37.92 10.18
C LEU A 8 16.05 37.39 9.29
N SER A 9 16.13 37.68 7.99
CA SER A 9 15.40 36.93 6.98
C SER A 9 15.95 35.52 7.01
N SER A 10 15.33 34.69 7.84
CA SER A 10 15.51 33.25 7.88
C SER A 10 15.48 32.72 6.46
N ILE A 11 16.64 32.29 6.01
CA ILE A 11 16.82 31.44 4.84
C ILE A 11 16.06 30.15 5.18
N PHE A 12 14.77 30.10 4.85
CA PHE A 12 14.10 28.82 4.62
C PHE A 12 14.64 28.32 3.28
N ALA A 13 15.84 27.76 3.34
CA ALA A 13 16.28 26.78 2.37
C ALA A 13 15.32 25.61 2.51
N TYR A 14 14.28 25.58 1.69
CA TYR A 14 13.60 24.35 1.36
C TYR A 14 14.67 23.46 0.72
N SER A 15 15.24 22.56 1.52
CA SER A 15 16.05 21.46 1.04
C SER A 15 15.24 20.76 -0.04
N LEU A 16 15.66 20.92 -1.30
CA LEU A 16 15.17 20.09 -2.39
C LEU A 16 15.35 18.64 -1.94
N ALA A 17 14.25 17.90 -2.03
CA ALA A 17 14.14 16.51 -1.63
C ALA A 17 15.29 15.67 -2.19
N ASP A 18 16.25 15.36 -1.33
CA ASP A 18 17.07 14.17 -1.45
C ASP A 18 16.22 13.03 -0.87
N SER A 19 15.19 12.60 -1.62
CA SER A 19 14.31 11.54 -1.15
C SER A 19 14.98 10.20 -1.42
N GLY A 20 15.60 9.63 -0.39
CA GLY A 20 16.17 8.29 -0.42
C GLY A 20 15.16 7.20 -0.79
N PHE A 21 15.64 6.09 -1.34
CA PHE A 21 14.81 4.97 -1.80
C PHE A 21 13.99 4.33 -0.66
N CYS A 22 14.50 4.34 0.56
CA CYS A 22 13.82 3.88 1.77
C CYS A 22 12.70 4.82 2.19
N LEU A 23 12.86 6.14 2.02
CA LEU A 23 11.77 7.09 2.24
C LEU A 23 10.65 6.89 1.21
N ASP A 24 11.01 6.62 -0.05
CA ASP A 24 10.05 6.26 -1.09
C ASP A 24 9.31 4.96 -0.75
N TYR A 25 10.02 3.97 -0.24
CA TYR A 25 9.44 2.72 0.23
C TYR A 25 8.46 2.95 1.39
N ILE A 26 8.85 3.71 2.42
CA ILE A 26 7.99 4.05 3.56
C ILE A 26 6.71 4.72 3.07
N LYS A 27 6.83 5.75 2.23
CA LYS A 27 5.69 6.48 1.66
C LYS A 27 4.78 5.57 0.83
N CYS A 28 5.36 4.65 0.06
CA CYS A 28 4.58 3.64 -0.67
C CYS A 28 3.76 2.77 0.28
N MET A 29 4.36 2.32 1.38
CA MET A 29 3.72 1.45 2.36
C MET A 29 2.56 2.17 3.09
N GLU A 30 2.71 3.45 3.43
CA GLU A 30 1.63 4.26 4.01
C GLU A 30 0.42 4.39 3.07
N ILE A 31 0.68 4.61 1.78
CA ILE A 31 -0.39 4.75 0.78
C ILE A 31 -1.07 3.41 0.52
N LEU A 32 -0.29 2.33 0.46
CA LEU A 32 -0.80 0.97 0.39
C LEU A 32 -1.73 0.67 1.58
N GLU A 33 -1.32 1.00 2.80
CA GLU A 33 -2.12 0.81 4.00
C GLU A 33 -3.44 1.59 3.93
N SER A 34 -3.39 2.86 3.53
CA SER A 34 -4.58 3.69 3.33
C SER A 34 -5.55 3.09 2.30
N LYS A 35 -5.02 2.57 1.18
CA LYS A 35 -5.81 1.87 0.16
C LYS A 35 -6.42 0.57 0.67
N GLN A 36 -5.68 -0.23 1.45
CA GLN A 36 -6.17 -1.46 2.06
C GLN A 36 -7.30 -1.19 3.07
N ARG A 37 -7.16 -0.17 3.92
CA ARG A 37 -8.22 0.27 4.86
C ARG A 37 -9.47 0.70 4.09
N HIS A 38 -9.31 1.46 3.02
CA HIS A 38 -10.42 1.87 2.15
C HIS A 38 -11.15 0.67 1.52
N CYS A 39 -10.41 -0.30 0.97
CA CYS A 39 -11.02 -1.50 0.39
C CYS A 39 -11.76 -2.33 1.45
N THR A 40 -11.19 -2.48 2.65
CA THR A 40 -11.81 -3.21 3.75
C THR A 40 -13.16 -2.59 4.13
N ALA A 41 -13.22 -1.26 4.26
CA ALA A 41 -14.48 -0.55 4.52
C ALA A 41 -15.51 -0.76 3.40
N LEU A 42 -15.10 -0.79 2.13
CA LEU A 42 -16.01 -1.09 1.01
C LEU A 42 -16.55 -2.52 1.08
N GLU A 43 -15.72 -3.48 1.51
CA GLU A 43 -16.08 -4.90 1.59
C GLU A 43 -16.98 -5.24 2.77
N GLU A 44 -16.77 -4.63 3.94
CA GLU A 44 -17.66 -4.76 5.10
C GLU A 44 -19.09 -4.33 4.75
N ASN A 45 -19.23 -3.26 3.97
CA ASN A 45 -20.52 -2.78 3.47
C ASN A 45 -21.20 -3.78 2.49
N LEU A 46 -20.44 -4.68 1.86
CA LEU A 46 -20.97 -5.75 1.00
C LEU A 46 -21.33 -7.02 1.79
N ARG A 47 -20.75 -7.23 2.98
CA ARG A 47 -20.98 -8.41 3.85
C ARG A 47 -22.45 -8.62 4.20
N LEU A 48 -23.20 -7.55 4.41
CA LEU A 48 -24.62 -7.56 4.83
C LEU A 48 -25.58 -8.29 3.87
N ARG A 49 -25.08 -8.94 2.81
CA ARG A 49 -25.86 -9.62 1.77
C ARG A 49 -25.56 -11.12 1.62
N GLN A 50 -24.62 -11.69 2.37
CA GLN A 50 -24.31 -13.12 2.28
C GLN A 50 -25.21 -13.93 3.22
N SER A 51 -25.97 -14.89 2.67
CA SER A 51 -26.99 -15.64 3.41
C SER A 51 -26.54 -17.02 3.90
N THR A 52 -25.49 -17.61 3.32
CA THR A 52 -25.06 -18.96 3.69
C THR A 52 -23.97 -18.94 4.76
N THR A 53 -24.04 -19.90 5.68
CA THR A 53 -23.06 -20.10 6.75
C THR A 53 -21.64 -20.25 6.19
N CYS A 54 -21.48 -20.92 5.05
CA CYS A 54 -20.16 -21.10 4.48
C CYS A 54 -19.60 -19.87 3.75
N ALA A 55 -20.45 -19.08 3.08
CA ALA A 55 -19.98 -17.80 2.52
C ALA A 55 -19.48 -16.88 3.63
N ARG A 56 -20.20 -16.85 4.77
CA ARG A 56 -19.82 -16.10 5.96
C ARG A 56 -18.48 -16.57 6.56
N ARG A 57 -18.28 -17.87 6.78
CA ARG A 57 -17.00 -18.42 7.28
C ARG A 57 -15.82 -18.09 6.38
N ARG A 58 -15.97 -18.27 5.06
CA ARG A 58 -14.92 -17.90 4.08
C ARG A 58 -14.61 -16.40 4.13
N TRP A 59 -15.62 -15.57 4.35
CA TRP A 59 -15.45 -14.12 4.44
C TRP A 59 -14.74 -13.71 5.73
N GLU A 60 -15.08 -14.31 6.88
CA GLU A 60 -14.45 -14.05 8.17
C GLU A 60 -12.93 -14.35 8.11
N ILE A 61 -12.54 -15.51 7.55
CA ILE A 61 -11.13 -15.85 7.37
C ILE A 61 -10.43 -14.87 6.41
N LYS A 62 -11.10 -14.42 5.34
CA LYS A 62 -10.54 -13.42 4.41
C LYS A 62 -10.33 -12.07 5.08
N LEU A 63 -11.25 -11.64 5.94
CA LEU A 63 -11.10 -10.39 6.69
C LEU A 63 -9.91 -10.47 7.64
N GLU A 64 -9.77 -11.58 8.36
CA GLU A 64 -8.64 -11.82 9.25
C GLU A 64 -7.30 -11.84 8.49
N LEU A 65 -7.27 -12.51 7.33
CA LEU A 65 -6.10 -12.54 6.45
C LEU A 65 -5.72 -11.13 5.95
N ASN A 66 -6.70 -10.30 5.61
CA ASN A 66 -6.46 -8.90 5.25
C ASN A 66 -5.88 -8.11 6.43
N GLY A 67 -6.41 -8.33 7.64
CA GLY A 67 -5.88 -7.75 8.88
C GLY A 67 -4.40 -8.06 9.10
N LEU A 68 -4.01 -9.33 8.97
CA LEU A 68 -2.61 -9.74 9.08
C LEU A 68 -1.73 -9.14 7.97
N HIS A 69 -2.24 -9.03 6.74
CA HIS A 69 -1.51 -8.38 5.65
C HIS A 69 -1.26 -6.89 5.91
N MET A 70 -2.24 -6.16 6.45
CA MET A 70 -2.06 -4.78 6.89
C MET A 70 -1.05 -4.71 8.04
N ARG A 71 -1.19 -5.57 9.05
CA ARG A 71 -0.29 -5.58 10.20
C ARG A 71 1.15 -5.87 9.82
N ARG A 72 1.37 -6.80 8.89
CA ARG A 72 2.69 -7.08 8.34
C ARG A 72 3.29 -5.87 7.64
N ALA A 73 2.48 -5.14 6.87
CA ALA A 73 2.92 -3.95 6.16
C ALA A 73 3.31 -2.82 7.12
N GLU A 74 2.50 -2.61 8.17
CA GLU A 74 2.79 -1.66 9.25
C GLU A 74 4.11 -2.00 9.94
N VAL A 75 4.30 -3.24 10.41
CA VAL A 75 5.53 -3.65 11.12
C VAL A 75 6.77 -3.49 10.24
N ALA A 76 6.70 -3.91 8.97
CA ALA A 76 7.81 -3.74 8.04
C ALA A 76 8.19 -2.26 7.83
N ARG A 77 7.18 -1.39 7.66
CA ARG A 77 7.40 0.06 7.54
C ARG A 77 7.99 0.64 8.81
N ASP A 78 7.39 0.34 9.96
CA ASP A 78 7.80 0.89 11.25
C ASP A 78 9.23 0.47 11.62
N CYS A 79 9.65 -0.74 11.20
CA CYS A 79 11.04 -1.15 11.32
C CYS A 79 11.99 -0.31 10.46
N VAL A 80 11.69 -0.09 9.17
CA VAL A 80 12.54 0.75 8.32
C VAL A 80 12.57 2.20 8.83
N GLN A 81 11.42 2.73 9.24
CA GLN A 81 11.30 4.09 9.79
C GLN A 81 12.14 4.29 11.05
N ARG A 82 12.21 3.29 11.94
CA ARG A 82 13.04 3.34 13.16
C ARG A 82 14.54 3.31 12.87
N ASN A 83 14.94 2.72 11.75
CA ASN A 83 16.34 2.56 11.34
C ASN A 83 16.66 3.42 10.11
N ILE A 84 15.99 4.57 9.95
CA ILE A 84 16.09 5.37 8.73
C ILE A 84 17.51 5.91 8.48
N ASP A 85 18.23 6.28 9.55
CA ASP A 85 19.60 6.78 9.44
C ASP A 85 20.57 5.71 8.89
N GLU A 86 20.43 4.47 9.36
CA GLU A 86 21.20 3.30 8.86
C GLU A 86 20.79 2.95 7.43
N ALA A 87 19.49 3.08 7.13
CA ALA A 87 18.96 2.82 5.81
C ALA A 87 19.48 3.82 4.77
N GLU A 88 19.54 5.12 5.10
CA GLU A 88 20.12 6.17 4.27
C GLU A 88 21.64 6.03 4.10
N ALA A 89 22.34 5.55 5.12
CA ALA A 89 23.76 5.22 5.00
C ALA A 89 23.96 4.06 4.02
N GLY A 90 23.20 2.97 4.16
CA GLY A 90 23.28 1.80 3.29
C GLY A 90 22.87 2.08 1.84
N GLU A 91 22.01 3.07 1.59
CA GLU A 91 21.67 3.50 0.23
C GLU A 91 22.87 4.07 -0.53
N LYS A 92 23.80 4.74 0.17
CA LYS A 92 25.01 5.33 -0.44
C LYS A 92 26.02 4.27 -0.84
N ASP A 93 25.93 3.07 -0.24
CA ASP A 93 26.79 1.93 -0.53
C ASP A 93 26.24 1.02 -1.65
N LEU A 94 25.10 1.39 -2.27
CA LEU A 94 24.56 0.66 -3.41
C LEU A 94 25.48 0.79 -4.63
N ASP A 95 25.61 -0.30 -5.39
CA ASP A 95 26.34 -0.27 -6.66
C ASP A 95 25.61 0.62 -7.70
N GLU A 96 26.35 1.05 -8.72
CA GLU A 96 25.85 1.98 -9.74
C GLU A 96 24.67 1.38 -10.53
N GLU A 97 24.69 0.06 -10.80
CA GLU A 97 23.61 -0.64 -11.51
C GLU A 97 22.31 -0.65 -10.68
N THR A 98 22.40 -0.99 -9.40
CA THR A 98 21.26 -1.01 -8.47
C THR A 98 20.73 0.39 -8.26
N THR A 99 21.61 1.38 -8.11
CA THR A 99 21.23 2.78 -7.99
C THR A 99 20.42 3.24 -9.21
N ALA A 100 20.93 3.03 -10.43
CA ALA A 100 20.25 3.40 -11.67
C ALA A 100 18.88 2.69 -11.81
N ARG A 101 18.80 1.41 -11.43
CA ARG A 101 17.54 0.67 -11.38
C ARG A 101 16.56 1.28 -10.38
N CYS A 102 17.02 1.63 -9.20
CA CYS A 102 16.20 2.16 -8.12
C CYS A 102 15.69 3.56 -8.42
N GLU A 103 16.50 4.41 -9.06
CA GLU A 103 16.02 5.69 -9.61
C GLU A 103 14.91 5.49 -10.66
N SER A 104 15.09 4.51 -11.56
CA SER A 104 14.08 4.21 -12.58
C SER A 104 12.75 3.77 -11.96
N LEU A 105 12.80 2.93 -10.92
CA LEU A 105 11.62 2.50 -10.17
C LEU A 105 11.00 3.68 -9.41
N SER A 106 11.79 4.44 -8.68
CA SER A 106 11.38 5.62 -7.94
C SER A 106 10.66 6.62 -8.88
N ARG A 107 11.28 7.01 -10.00
CA ARG A 107 10.66 7.88 -11.02
C ARG A 107 9.36 7.31 -11.60
N LYS A 108 9.32 5.99 -11.87
CA LYS A 108 8.15 5.32 -12.44
C LYS A 108 6.98 5.22 -11.46
N PHE A 109 7.27 5.19 -10.17
CA PHE A 109 6.27 5.05 -9.12
C PHE A 109 5.97 6.37 -8.39
N PHE A 110 6.70 7.45 -8.70
CA PHE A 110 6.51 8.75 -8.06
C PHE A 110 5.19 9.43 -8.41
N PHE A 111 4.60 9.95 -7.34
CA PHE A 111 3.37 10.71 -7.15
C PHE A 111 3.41 12.12 -7.79
N ALA A 112 3.59 12.22 -9.10
CA ALA A 112 3.40 13.52 -9.74
C ALA A 112 1.95 13.99 -9.50
N PRO A 113 1.73 15.21 -8.94
CA PRO A 113 0.39 15.77 -8.81
C PRO A 113 -0.17 15.96 -10.22
N GLY A 114 -1.03 15.03 -10.65
CA GLY A 114 -1.61 15.00 -12.00
C GLY A 114 -1.31 13.71 -12.80
N VAL A 115 -0.37 12.86 -12.37
CA VAL A 115 -0.21 11.52 -12.95
C VAL A 115 -0.95 10.55 -12.05
N ASN A 116 -2.17 10.25 -12.48
CA ASN A 116 -2.95 9.17 -11.93
C ASN A 116 -2.07 7.91 -11.82
N GLY A 117 -1.91 7.41 -10.59
CA GLY A 117 -1.55 6.01 -10.38
C GLY A 117 -2.40 5.11 -11.28
N PRO A 118 -1.90 3.91 -11.61
CA PRO A 118 -2.22 3.13 -12.80
C PRO A 118 -3.54 3.53 -13.47
N ALA A 119 -3.42 4.45 -14.43
CA ALA A 119 -4.50 4.86 -15.30
C ALA A 119 -4.90 3.67 -16.20
N THR A 120 -5.69 2.73 -15.68
CA THR A 120 -6.60 1.99 -16.53
C THR A 120 -7.73 2.94 -16.84
N ALA A 121 -7.65 3.57 -18.02
CA ALA A 121 -8.72 4.34 -18.62
C ALA A 121 -9.99 3.48 -18.69
N VAL A 122 -10.86 3.60 -17.68
CA VAL A 122 -12.24 3.12 -17.76
C VAL A 122 -12.92 4.08 -18.72
N LYS A 123 -12.99 3.69 -20.00
CA LYS A 123 -13.83 4.36 -20.99
C LYS A 123 -15.27 4.31 -20.49
N GLU A 124 -15.75 5.43 -19.94
CA GLU A 124 -17.16 5.61 -19.60
C GLU A 124 -18.01 5.56 -20.89
N ARG A 125 -18.50 4.36 -21.23
CA ARG A 125 -19.59 4.23 -22.19
C ARG A 125 -20.89 4.62 -21.48
N LYS A 126 -21.33 5.86 -21.74
CA LYS A 126 -22.71 6.32 -21.55
C LYS A 126 -23.68 5.24 -22.03
N LYS A 127 -24.40 4.57 -21.13
CA LYS A 127 -25.60 3.80 -21.49
C LYS A 127 -26.75 4.07 -20.53
N ARG A 128 -27.89 4.25 -21.19
CA ARG A 128 -29.16 4.81 -20.71
C ARG A 128 -29.80 3.98 -19.58
N SER A 129 -30.59 4.71 -18.80
CA SER A 129 -31.55 4.33 -17.76
C SER A 129 -32.23 2.96 -17.89
N ALA A 130 -32.02 2.07 -16.90
CA ALA A 130 -33.02 1.13 -16.38
C ALA A 130 -32.57 0.50 -15.04
N SER A 131 -33.46 0.50 -14.04
CA SER A 131 -33.35 -0.17 -12.72
C SER A 131 -32.32 0.36 -11.69
N LYS A 132 -32.72 1.38 -10.92
CA LYS A 132 -31.91 2.09 -9.90
C LYS A 132 -31.34 1.19 -8.76
N LYS A 133 -31.94 0.05 -8.41
CA LYS A 133 -31.43 -0.81 -7.31
C LYS A 133 -30.43 -1.89 -7.77
N LYS A 134 -30.52 -2.39 -9.00
CA LYS A 134 -29.60 -3.41 -9.55
C LYS A 134 -28.30 -2.77 -10.09
N ALA A 135 -28.40 -1.57 -10.68
CA ALA A 135 -27.26 -0.80 -11.17
C ALA A 135 -26.30 -0.35 -10.06
N VAL A 136 -26.83 0.12 -8.92
CA VAL A 136 -26.02 0.56 -7.76
C VAL A 136 -25.28 -0.60 -7.10
N ASN A 137 -25.86 -1.81 -7.11
CA ASN A 137 -25.20 -2.99 -6.55
C ASN A 137 -24.07 -3.50 -7.47
N ASN A 138 -24.26 -3.44 -8.79
CA ASN A 138 -23.18 -3.72 -9.74
C ASN A 138 -22.06 -2.68 -9.67
N SER A 139 -22.37 -1.40 -9.48
CA SER A 139 -21.34 -0.37 -9.33
C SER A 139 -20.55 -0.52 -8.02
N ARG A 140 -21.18 -0.91 -6.91
CA ARG A 140 -20.46 -1.19 -5.65
C ARG A 140 -19.57 -2.43 -5.73
N LYS A 141 -20.04 -3.52 -6.35
CA LYS A 141 -19.22 -4.71 -6.61
C LYS A 141 -18.06 -4.42 -7.57
N SER A 142 -18.29 -3.60 -8.59
CA SER A 142 -17.22 -3.10 -9.48
C SER A 142 -16.19 -2.34 -8.66
N ARG A 143 -16.61 -1.33 -7.87
CA ARG A 143 -15.71 -0.53 -7.04
C ARG A 143 -14.87 -1.34 -6.06
N ALA A 144 -15.44 -2.37 -5.42
CA ALA A 144 -14.68 -3.27 -4.56
C ALA A 144 -13.64 -4.09 -5.35
N THR A 145 -13.99 -4.52 -6.57
CA THR A 145 -13.07 -5.23 -7.47
C THR A 145 -11.95 -4.32 -7.94
N ASP A 146 -12.29 -3.10 -8.36
CA ASP A 146 -11.34 -2.07 -8.79
C ASP A 146 -10.37 -1.72 -7.64
N CYS A 147 -10.89 -1.57 -6.42
CA CYS A 147 -10.09 -1.34 -5.21
C CYS A 147 -9.07 -2.46 -4.96
N ARG A 148 -9.47 -3.72 -5.13
CA ARG A 148 -8.56 -4.88 -5.01
C ARG A 148 -7.47 -4.88 -6.07
N ILE A 149 -7.81 -4.49 -7.31
CA ILE A 149 -6.85 -4.40 -8.42
C ILE A 149 -5.83 -3.30 -8.12
N GLU A 150 -6.28 -2.12 -7.73
CA GLU A 150 -5.41 -1.00 -7.34
C GLU A 150 -4.48 -1.41 -6.18
N THR A 151 -5.03 -1.99 -5.12
CA THR A 151 -4.25 -2.43 -3.95
C THR A 151 -3.20 -3.48 -4.33
N LYS A 152 -3.54 -4.41 -5.23
CA LYS A 152 -2.58 -5.39 -5.76
C LYS A 152 -1.46 -4.73 -6.57
N GLN A 153 -1.75 -3.65 -7.28
CA GLN A 153 -0.72 -2.88 -7.99
C GLN A 153 0.19 -2.16 -6.99
N TRP A 154 -0.37 -1.50 -5.96
CA TRP A 154 0.41 -0.90 -4.87
C TRP A 154 1.32 -1.90 -4.19
N HIS A 155 0.83 -3.10 -3.87
CA HIS A 155 1.69 -4.17 -3.33
C HIS A 155 2.90 -4.48 -4.22
N LYS A 156 2.70 -4.56 -5.53
CA LYS A 156 3.80 -4.83 -6.47
C LYS A 156 4.80 -3.68 -6.51
N GLN A 157 4.31 -2.44 -6.46
CA GLN A 157 5.15 -1.24 -6.47
C GLN A 157 6.00 -1.18 -5.21
N CYS A 158 5.37 -1.29 -4.02
CA CYS A 158 6.12 -1.25 -2.77
C CYS A 158 7.06 -2.45 -2.62
N ALA A 159 6.71 -3.63 -3.13
CA ALA A 159 7.63 -4.77 -3.16
C ALA A 159 8.81 -4.59 -4.12
N ALA A 160 8.66 -3.78 -5.18
CA ALA A 160 9.77 -3.42 -6.05
C ALA A 160 10.69 -2.39 -5.38
N LEU A 161 10.12 -1.35 -4.75
CA LEU A 161 10.86 -0.36 -3.97
C LEU A 161 11.56 -0.95 -2.75
N ALA A 162 10.98 -1.98 -2.13
CA ALA A 162 11.63 -2.67 -1.01
C ALA A 162 13.03 -3.19 -1.38
N LYS A 163 13.26 -3.58 -2.64
CA LYS A 163 14.58 -4.05 -3.09
C LYS A 163 15.63 -2.95 -3.17
N CYS A 164 15.19 -1.69 -3.17
CA CYS A 164 16.04 -0.51 -3.20
C CYS A 164 16.35 0.02 -1.81
N CYS A 165 15.73 -0.54 -0.78
CA CYS A 165 15.96 -0.17 0.60
C CYS A 165 16.70 -1.32 1.31
N PRO A 166 18.01 -1.19 1.59
CA PRO A 166 18.83 -2.24 2.19
C PRO A 166 18.23 -2.78 3.49
N GLN A 167 17.64 -1.91 4.30
CA GLN A 167 17.08 -2.24 5.61
C GLN A 167 15.87 -3.18 5.58
N THR A 168 15.27 -3.39 4.40
CA THR A 168 14.10 -4.28 4.27
C THR A 168 14.44 -5.75 4.46
N THR A 169 15.69 -6.17 4.32
CA THR A 169 16.11 -7.56 4.56
C THR A 169 16.11 -7.88 6.05
N GLU A 170 16.69 -6.99 6.86
CA GLU A 170 16.72 -7.11 8.32
C GLU A 170 15.31 -7.00 8.90
N CYS A 171 14.53 -6.02 8.44
CA CYS A 171 13.16 -5.81 8.87
C CYS A 171 12.17 -6.93 8.49
N LYS A 172 12.53 -7.84 7.57
CA LYS A 172 11.68 -9.02 7.28
C LYS A 172 11.58 -9.96 8.49
N SER A 173 12.63 -10.04 9.30
CA SER A 173 12.68 -10.92 10.47
C SER A 173 11.57 -10.60 11.49
N GLU A 174 11.28 -9.31 11.70
CA GLU A 174 10.19 -8.85 12.58
C GLU A 174 8.79 -9.28 12.10
N THR A 175 8.65 -9.68 10.83
CA THR A 175 7.35 -10.08 10.25
C THR A 175 7.15 -11.58 10.15
N LEU A 176 8.10 -12.41 10.58
CA LEU A 176 8.05 -13.87 10.41
C LEU A 176 6.83 -14.49 11.08
N THR A 177 6.56 -14.15 12.34
CA THR A 177 5.38 -14.66 13.07
C THR A 177 4.07 -14.27 12.38
N ILE A 178 3.98 -13.06 11.85
CA ILE A 178 2.79 -12.62 11.10
C ILE A 178 2.66 -13.41 9.79
N MET A 179 3.78 -13.73 9.14
CA MET A 179 3.79 -14.56 7.94
C MET A 179 3.36 -16.00 8.21
N ASP A 180 3.72 -16.56 9.35
CA ASP A 180 3.26 -17.89 9.76
C ASP A 180 1.76 -17.90 9.99
N GLN A 181 1.22 -16.90 10.70
CA GLN A 181 -0.23 -16.72 10.87
C GLN A 181 -0.96 -16.56 9.52
N ILE A 182 -0.38 -15.80 8.59
CA ILE A 182 -0.91 -15.66 7.21
C ILE A 182 -0.98 -17.03 6.51
N ASN A 183 0.06 -17.84 6.65
CA ASN A 183 0.12 -19.17 6.03
C ASN A 183 -0.91 -20.12 6.64
N GLU A 184 -1.07 -20.11 7.95
CA GLU A 184 -2.11 -20.88 8.65
C GLU A 184 -3.52 -20.48 8.21
N LEU A 185 -3.82 -19.18 8.14
CA LEU A 185 -5.12 -18.71 7.67
C LEU A 185 -5.38 -19.07 6.20
N ARG A 186 -4.35 -19.09 5.36
CA ARG A 186 -4.47 -19.55 3.96
C ARG A 186 -4.85 -21.03 3.89
N GLN A 187 -4.23 -21.87 4.70
CA GLN A 187 -4.59 -23.28 4.79
C GLN A 187 -6.02 -23.46 5.31
N LYS A 188 -6.40 -22.74 6.37
CA LYS A 188 -7.79 -22.74 6.88
C LYS A 188 -8.79 -22.30 5.80
N LEU A 189 -8.46 -21.27 5.02
CA LEU A 189 -9.33 -20.81 3.93
C LEU A 189 -9.47 -21.86 2.83
N GLN A 190 -8.40 -22.58 2.50
CA GLN A 190 -8.44 -23.68 1.53
C GLN A 190 -9.33 -24.82 2.03
N ASN A 191 -9.17 -25.26 3.29
CA ASN A 191 -9.99 -26.32 3.89
C ASN A 191 -11.49 -25.95 3.91
N VAL A 192 -11.83 -24.73 4.32
CA VAL A 192 -13.24 -24.27 4.29
C VAL A 192 -13.76 -24.13 2.86
N SER A 193 -12.88 -23.97 1.87
CA SER A 193 -13.25 -23.94 0.45
C SER A 193 -13.27 -25.32 -0.21
N SER A 194 -12.87 -26.39 0.48
CA SER A 194 -13.08 -27.78 0.05
C SER A 194 -14.29 -28.40 0.71
N ASP A 195 -14.58 -27.98 1.95
CA ASP A 195 -15.75 -28.42 2.72
C ASP A 195 -17.06 -27.73 2.27
N CYS A 196 -16.93 -26.76 1.35
CA CYS A 196 -17.97 -25.93 0.74
C CYS A 196 -17.52 -25.40 -0.65
#